data_AF-G2DZW5-F1
#
_entry.id   AF-G2DZW5-F1
#
_cell.length_a   1.000
_cell.length_b   1.000
_cell.length_c   1.000
_cell.angle_alpha   90.00
_cell.angle_beta   90.00
_cell.angle_gamma   90.00
#
_symmetry.space_group_name_H-M   'P 1'
#
loop_
_entity.id
_entity.type
_entity.pdbx_description
1 polymer ?
#
loop_
_entity_poly.entity_id
_entity_poly.type
_entity_poly.pdbx_seq_one_letter_code
_entity_poly.pdbx_strand_id
1 'polypeptide(L)' 'MIGIDDPFVLIAYFGIIASAVASLIYGLVRRNAARDDVTPEDRQWALDEKKVDDDI' A
#
# COMPACT_ATOMS: atom_id res chain seq x y z
N MET A 1 -24.65 -14.34 23.81
CA MET A 1 -23.30 -14.39 23.24
C MET A 1 -23.44 -14.99 21.84
N ILE A 2 -22.74 -14.50 20.82
CA ILE A 2 -22.97 -14.82 19.39
C ILE A 2 -22.43 -16.23 19.05
N GLY A 3 -22.62 -17.21 19.95
CA GLY A 3 -22.01 -18.54 19.92
C GLY A 3 -20.60 -18.63 20.50
N ILE A 4 -20.02 -17.52 20.98
CA ILE A 4 -18.69 -17.50 21.63
C ILE A 4 -18.86 -17.06 23.09
N ASP A 5 -18.68 -18.00 24.02
CA ASP A 5 -18.96 -17.79 25.45
C ASP A 5 -17.77 -17.22 26.25
N ASP A 6 -16.56 -17.21 25.67
CA ASP A 6 -15.40 -16.61 26.32
C ASP A 6 -15.26 -15.13 25.87
N PRO A 7 -15.33 -14.16 26.80
CA PRO A 7 -15.19 -12.73 26.47
C PRO A 7 -13.84 -12.37 25.83
N PHE A 8 -12.75 -13.02 26.22
CA PHE A 8 -11.42 -12.76 25.65
C PHE A 8 -11.34 -13.27 24.21
N VAL A 9 -11.92 -14.44 23.93
CA VAL A 9 -12.00 -14.97 22.57
C VAL A 9 -12.85 -14.07 21.68
N LEU A 10 -13.98 -13.57 22.20
CA LEU A 10 -14.85 -12.65 21.48
C LEU A 10 -14.13 -11.34 21.14
N ILE A 11 -13.37 -10.77 22.09
CA ILE A 11 -12.56 -9.57 21.88
C ILE A 11 -11.48 -9.84 20.82
N ALA A 12 -10.75 -10.95 20.91
CA ALA A 12 -9.73 -11.31 19.93
C ALA A 12 -10.32 -11.44 18.52
N TYR A 13 -11.47 -12.09 18.39
CA TYR A 13 -12.18 -12.26 17.13
C TYR A 13 -12.52 -10.91 16.47
N PHE A 14 -13.15 -10.01 17.23
CA PHE A 14 -13.47 -8.67 16.74
C PHE A 14 -12.22 -7.82 16.49
N GLY A 15 -11.18 -7.98 17.30
CA GLY A 15 -9.90 -7.28 17.13
C GLY A 15 -9.20 -7.63 15.81
N ILE A 16 -9.25 -8.91 15.41
CA ILE A 16 -8.70 -9.36 14.12
C ILE A 16 -9.47 -8.72 12.96
N ILE A 17 -10.81 -8.75 13.02
CA ILE A 17 -11.65 -8.13 11.99
C ILE A 17 -11.37 -6.62 11.90
N ALA A 18 -11.30 -5.93 13.04
CA ALA A 18 -11.01 -4.50 13.08
C ALA A 18 -9.62 -4.19 12.50
N SER A 19 -8.61 -5.00 12.83
CA SER A 19 -7.25 -4.86 12.30
C SER A 19 -7.22 -5.04 10.79
N ALA A 20 -7.88 -6.07 10.26
CA ALA A 20 -7.97 -6.31 8.83
C ALA A 20 -8.63 -5.12 8.08
N VAL A 21 -9.74 -4.62 8.61
CA VAL A 21 -10.43 -3.45 8.05
C VAL A 21 -9.53 -2.21 8.10
N ALA A 22 -8.83 -1.97 9.21
CA ALA A 22 -7.90 -0.85 9.35
C ALA A 22 -6.76 -0.92 8.32
N SER A 23 -6.19 -2.11 8.08
CA SER A 23 -5.16 -2.30 7.06
C SER A 23 -5.68 -2.03 5.65
N LEU A 24 -6.91 -2.46 5.33
CA LEU A 24 -7.55 -2.18 4.04
C LEU A 24 -7.79 -0.68 3.85
N ILE A 25 -8.34 0.00 4.85
CA ILE A 25 -8.57 1.45 4.83
C ILE A 25 -7.24 2.17 4.63
N TYR A 26 -6.21 1.80 5.40
CA TYR A 26 -4.89 2.40 5.29
C TYR A 26 -4.31 2.25 3.88
N GLY A 27 -4.36 1.04 3.33
CA GLY A 27 -3.92 0.77 1.96
C GLY A 27 -4.71 1.61 0.95
N LEU A 28 -6.03 1.70 1.10
CA LEU A 28 -6.88 2.46 0.18
C LEU A 28 -6.64 3.97 0.25
N VAL A 29 -6.37 4.52 1.44
CA VAL A 29 -6.00 5.93 1.62
C VAL A 29 -4.61 6.20 1.06
N ARG A 30 -3.65 5.31 1.31
CA ARG A 30 -2.24 5.53 0.95
C ARG A 30 -1.89 5.07 -0.47
N ARG A 31 -2.78 4.38 -1.20
CA ARG A 31 -2.49 3.82 -2.53
C ARG A 31 -1.90 4.81 -3.54
N ASN A 32 -2.27 6.09 -3.46
CA ASN A 32 -1.76 7.15 -4.34
C ASN A 32 -1.00 8.24 -3.57
N ALA A 33 -0.47 7.93 -2.38
CA ALA A 33 0.27 8.91 -1.57
C ALA A 33 1.69 9.15 -2.08
N ALA A 34 2.24 8.23 -2.88
CA ALA A 34 3.45 8.51 -3.65
C ALA A 34 3.07 9.51 -4.76
N ARG A 35 3.68 10.69 -4.73
CA ARG A 35 3.58 11.62 -5.85
C ARG A 35 4.48 11.07 -6.94
N ASP A 36 3.88 10.62 -8.06
CA ASP A 36 4.60 10.37 -9.32
C ASP A 36 5.00 11.70 -9.97
N ASP A 37 5.55 12.63 -9.18
CA ASP A 37 6.09 13.87 -9.71
C ASP A 37 7.39 13.52 -10.42
N VAL A 38 7.36 13.49 -11.76
CA VAL A 38 8.53 13.26 -12.60
C VAL A 38 9.54 14.37 -12.34
N THR A 39 10.63 14.03 -11.65
CA THR A 39 11.70 14.95 -11.34
C THR A 39 12.56 15.23 -12.59
N PRO A 40 13.35 16.32 -12.61
CA PRO A 40 14.32 16.53 -13.68
C PRO A 40 15.34 15.38 -13.81
N GLU A 41 15.65 14.70 -12.69
CA GLU A 41 16.53 13.54 -12.65
C GLU A 41 15.91 12.33 -13.37
N ASP A 42 14.61 12.07 -13.14
CA ASP A 42 13.87 11.01 -13.84
C ASP A 42 13.84 11.25 -15.36
N ARG A 43 13.70 12.53 -15.78
CA ARG A 43 13.74 12.89 -17.21
C ARG A 43 15.12 12.67 -17.82
N GLN A 44 16.17 13.03 -17.09
CA GLN A 44 17.54 12.87 -17.56
C GLN A 44 17.88 11.37 -17.71
N TRP A 45 17.50 10.56 -16.72
CA TRP A 45 17.65 9.10 -16.79
C TRP A 45 16.93 8.51 -18.01
N ALA A 46 15.66 8.88 -18.25
CA ALA A 46 14.92 8.39 -19.40
C ALA A 46 15.54 8.79 -20.76
N LEU A 47 16.15 9.98 -20.84
CA LEU A 47 16.86 10.42 -22.04
C LEU A 47 18.17 9.67 -22.26
N ASP A 48 18.90 9.37 -21.19
CA ASP A 48 20.17 8.66 -21.25
C ASP A 48 19.96 7.17 -21.55
N GLU A 49 18.93 6.54 -20.98
CA GLU A 49 18.55 5.17 -21.29
C GLU A 49 18.16 5.02 -22.77
N LYS A 50 17.40 5.98 -23.30
CA LYS A 50 17.03 5.98 -24.73
C LYS A 50 18.24 6.09 -25.65
N LYS A 51 19.26 6.88 -25.29
CA LYS A 51 20.50 6.96 -26.07
C LYS A 51 21.28 5.65 -26.06
N VAL A 52 21.31 4.96 -24.91
CA VAL A 52 21.98 3.65 -24.80
C VAL A 52 21.28 2.61 -25.66
N ASP A 53 19.95 2.66 -25.78
CA ASP A 53 19.16 1.74 -26.62
C ASP A 53 19.32 2.04 -28.13
N ASP A 54 19.38 3.32 -28.52
CA ASP A 54 19.60 3.74 -29.92
C ASP A 54 21.04 3.47 -30.42
N ASP A 55 22.02 3.28 -29.52
CA ASP A 55 23.44 3.03 -29.84
C ASP A 55 23.79 1.51 -29.94
N ILE A 56 22.82 0.60 -29.80
CA ILE A 56 22.95 -0.87 -29.97
C ILE A 56 22.42 -1.31 -31.34
#